data_AF-A0A800MP06-F1
#
_entry.id   AF-A0A800MP06-F1
#
_cell.length_a   1.000
_cell.length_b   1.000
_cell.length_c   1.000
_cell.angle_alpha   90.00
_cell.angle_beta   90.00
_cell.angle_gamma   90.00
#
_symmetry.space_group_name_H-M   'P 1'
#
loop_
_entity.id
_entity.type
_entity.pdbx_description
1 polymer ?
#
loop_
_entity_poly.entity_id
_entity_poly.type
_entity_poly.pdbx_seq_one_letter_code
_entity_poly.pdbx_strand_id
1 'polypeptide(L)'
;MKRTEKANQKRISNSDEFALRMVEELELDVVHPKTGKILPKPTTLDEKASFLNQRNLLRPRGSLWDRTGVSRLIKRVEKIRQTNKIK
;
A
#
# COMPACT_ATOMS: atom_id res chain seq x y z
N MET A 1 -22.35 17.12 12.27
CA MET A 1 -21.41 15.98 12.22
C MET A 1 -20.81 15.79 13.60
N LYS A 2 -21.07 14.66 14.26
CA LYS A 2 -20.59 14.40 15.63
C LYS A 2 -19.05 14.29 15.60
N ARG A 3 -18.35 14.78 16.63
CA ARG A 3 -16.86 14.77 16.69
C ARG A 3 -16.25 13.39 16.38
N THR A 4 -16.96 12.32 16.72
CA THR A 4 -16.61 10.92 16.46
C THR A 4 -16.62 10.55 14.97
N GLU A 5 -17.60 11.02 14.20
CA GLU A 5 -17.70 10.78 12.76
C GLU A 5 -16.52 11.41 12.02
N LYS A 6 -16.12 12.63 12.42
CA LYS A 6 -14.97 13.33 11.84
C LYS A 6 -13.66 12.60 12.11
N ALA A 7 -13.49 12.11 13.34
CA ALA A 7 -12.31 11.32 13.71
C ALA A 7 -12.25 9.99 12.94
N ASN A 8 -13.38 9.31 12.77
CA ASN A 8 -13.47 8.07 12.01
C ASN A 8 -13.16 8.30 10.52
N GLN A 9 -13.73 9.36 9.92
CA GLN A 9 -13.46 9.71 8.53
C GLN A 9 -11.97 10.00 8.30
N LYS A 10 -11.33 10.72 9.23
CA LYS A 10 -9.88 10.98 9.16
C LYS A 10 -9.06 9.69 9.22
N ARG A 11 -9.40 8.76 10.11
CA ARG A 11 -8.72 7.44 10.21
C ARG A 11 -8.85 6.63 8.93
N ILE A 12 -10.03 6.65 8.30
CA ILE A 12 -10.27 5.98 7.01
C ILE A 12 -9.40 6.61 5.93
N SER A 13 -9.42 7.94 5.82
CA SER A 13 -8.62 8.69 4.84
C SER A 13 -7.13 8.40 4.97
N ASN A 14 -6.58 8.41 6.18
CA ASN A 14 -5.17 8.10 6.41
C ASN A 14 -4.81 6.67 5.98
N SER A 15 -5.74 5.72 6.22
CA SER A 15 -5.55 4.33 5.81
C SER A 15 -5.63 4.15 4.29
N ASP A 16 -6.50 4.91 3.63
CA ASP A 16 -6.63 4.94 2.17
C ASP A 16 -5.39 5.54 1.49
N GLU A 17 -4.92 6.67 2.00
CA GLU A 17 -3.70 7.33 1.52
C GLU A 17 -2.47 6.42 1.67
N PHE A 18 -2.31 5.79 2.84
CA PHE A 18 -1.28 4.79 3.05
C PHE A 18 -1.39 3.64 2.04
N ALA A 19 -2.61 3.14 1.82
CA ALA A 19 -2.83 2.02 0.91
C ALA A 19 -2.48 2.37 -0.55
N LEU A 20 -2.90 3.54 -1.01
CA LEU A 20 -2.60 4.05 -2.34
C LEU A 20 -1.09 4.17 -2.56
N ARG A 21 -0.38 4.80 -1.61
CA ARG A 21 1.08 4.95 -1.67
C ARG A 21 1.80 3.60 -1.73
N MET A 22 1.40 2.62 -0.91
CA MET A 22 2.04 1.31 -0.95
C MET A 22 1.78 0.56 -2.26
N VAL A 23 0.60 0.71 -2.87
CA VAL A 23 0.32 0.07 -4.17
C VAL A 23 1.06 0.77 -5.30
N GLU A 24 1.21 2.09 -5.27
CA GLU A 24 2.02 2.84 -6.23
C GLU A 24 3.47 2.34 -6.25
N GLU A 25 4.06 2.08 -5.08
CA GLU A 25 5.40 1.50 -4.97
C GLU A 25 5.51 0.09 -5.58
N LEU A 26 4.40 -0.64 -5.71
CA LEU A 26 4.35 -1.97 -6.34
C LEU A 26 4.08 -1.91 -7.86
N GLU A 27 3.69 -0.75 -8.38
CA GLU A 27 3.34 -0.55 -9.80
C GLU A 27 4.54 -0.02 -10.62
N LEU A 28 5.63 0.38 -9.97
CA LEU A 28 6.82 0.98 -10.59
C LEU A 28 8.06 0.09 -10.49
N ASP A 29 8.92 0.20 -11.51
CA ASP A 29 10.32 -0.26 -11.39
C ASP A 29 11.08 0.77 -10.55
N VAL A 30 11.85 0.30 -9.58
CA VAL A 30 12.52 1.19 -8.61
C VAL A 30 14.02 0.98 -8.64
N VAL A 31 14.76 2.07 -8.78
CA VAL A 31 16.22 2.05 -8.66
C VAL A 31 16.59 2.10 -7.19
N HIS A 32 17.30 1.09 -6.71
CA HIS A 32 17.75 1.04 -5.32
C HIS A 32 18.79 2.15 -5.07
N PRO A 33 18.54 3.08 -4.13
CA PRO A 33 19.29 4.34 -4.04
C PRO A 33 20.76 4.16 -3.68
N LYS A 34 21.11 3.07 -2.98
CA LYS A 34 22.50 2.81 -2.57
C LYS A 34 23.29 1.93 -3.54
N THR A 35 22.60 1.10 -4.33
CA THR A 35 23.27 0.07 -5.15
C THR A 35 23.09 0.29 -6.64
N GLY A 36 22.22 1.23 -7.04
CA GLY A 36 21.90 1.49 -8.45
C GLY A 36 21.16 0.35 -9.14
N LYS A 37 20.86 -0.75 -8.42
CA LYS A 37 20.18 -1.91 -9.00
C LYS A 37 18.72 -1.57 -9.27
N ILE A 38 18.24 -1.95 -10.44
CA ILE A 38 16.82 -1.90 -10.76
C ILE A 38 16.14 -3.06 -10.02
N LEU A 39 15.19 -2.71 -9.15
CA LEU A 39 14.24 -3.64 -8.59
C LEU A 39 13.03 -3.64 -9.53
N PRO A 40 12.82 -4.73 -10.30
CA PRO A 40 11.70 -4.79 -11.21
C PRO A 40 10.39 -4.81 -10.41
N LYS A 41 9.32 -4.31 -11.04
CA LYS A 41 7.98 -4.33 -10.47
C LYS A 41 7.61 -5.77 -10.09
N PRO A 42 7.20 -6.02 -8.84
CA PRO A 42 6.85 -7.36 -8.40
C PRO A 42 5.50 -7.79 -9.00
N THR A 43 5.43 -9.03 -9.48
CA THR A 43 4.26 -9.55 -10.21
C THR A 43 3.34 -10.37 -9.30
N THR A 44 3.91 -11.23 -8.47
CA THR A 44 3.17 -12.11 -7.55
C THR A 44 2.93 -11.44 -6.19
N LEU A 45 1.97 -11.95 -5.40
CA LEU A 45 1.72 -11.43 -4.05
C LEU A 45 2.93 -11.64 -3.11
N ASP A 46 3.65 -12.74 -3.28
CA ASP A 46 4.80 -13.10 -2.45
C ASP A 46 6.02 -12.22 -2.82
N GLU A 47 6.23 -11.94 -4.11
CA GLU A 47 7.20 -10.94 -4.56
C GLU A 47 6.86 -9.54 -4.04
N LYS A 48 5.58 -9.14 -4.11
CA LYS A 48 5.12 -7.85 -3.61
C LYS A 48 5.40 -7.69 -2.12
N ALA A 49 5.13 -8.73 -1.32
CA ALA A 49 5.46 -8.72 0.11
C ALA A 49 6.96 -8.58 0.35
N SER A 50 7.76 -9.35 -0.40
CA SER A 50 9.22 -9.34 -0.30
C SER A 50 9.80 -7.98 -0.70
N PHE A 51 9.30 -7.37 -1.77
CA PHE A 51 9.70 -6.06 -2.26
C PHE A 51 9.45 -4.96 -1.23
N LEU A 52 8.24 -4.90 -0.63
CA LEU A 52 7.93 -3.92 0.41
C LEU A 52 8.83 -4.09 1.65
N ASN A 53 9.08 -5.34 2.05
CA ASN A 53 9.95 -5.65 3.17
C ASN A 53 11.41 -5.26 2.90
N GLN A 54 11.94 -5.58 1.71
CA GLN A 54 13.30 -5.22 1.31
C GLN A 54 13.51 -3.70 1.28
N ARG A 55 12.46 -2.94 0.95
CA ARG A 55 12.49 -1.47 0.97
C ARG A 55 12.18 -0.86 2.33
N ASN A 56 12.03 -1.67 3.39
CA ASN A 56 11.63 -1.23 4.72
C ASN A 56 10.32 -0.42 4.73
N LEU A 57 9.44 -0.65 3.76
CA LEU A 57 8.12 -0.04 3.70
C LEU A 57 7.18 -0.90 4.57
N LEU A 58 7.25 -0.75 5.88
CA LEU A 58 6.54 -1.61 6.83
C LEU A 58 5.03 -1.30 6.91
N ARG A 59 4.27 -2.25 7.48
CA ARG A 59 2.85 -2.03 7.80
C ARG A 59 2.71 -0.93 8.87
N PRO A 60 1.52 -0.32 9.04
CA PRO A 60 1.34 0.79 10.00
C PRO A 60 1.69 0.48 11.46
N ARG A 61 1.76 -0.81 11.85
CA ARG A 61 2.18 -1.25 13.18
C ARG A 61 3.62 -1.79 13.22
N GLY A 62 4.42 -1.52 12.18
CA GLY A 62 5.81 -1.93 12.06
C GLY A 62 6.03 -3.40 11.70
N SER A 63 4.98 -4.19 11.48
CA SER A 63 5.13 -5.58 11.06
C SER A 63 5.51 -5.72 9.59
N LEU A 64 6.20 -6.81 9.27
CA LEU A 64 6.51 -7.20 7.91
C LEU A 64 5.24 -7.53 7.12
N TRP A 65 5.32 -7.33 5.80
CA TRP A 65 4.30 -7.75 4.85
C TRP A 65 4.33 -9.26 4.65
N ASP A 66 3.14 -9.83 4.61
CA ASP A 66 2.85 -11.19 4.20
C ASP A 66 1.87 -11.17 3.02
N ARG A 67 1.70 -12.32 2.37
CA ARG A 67 0.79 -12.50 1.24
C ARG A 67 -0.62 -11.97 1.53
N THR A 68 -1.14 -12.25 2.74
CA THR A 68 -2.48 -11.81 3.16
C THR A 68 -2.56 -10.31 3.33
N GLY A 69 -1.54 -9.69 3.94
CA GLY A 69 -1.42 -8.25 4.09
C GLY A 69 -1.44 -7.53 2.74
N VAL A 70 -0.65 -8.01 1.78
CA VAL A 70 -0.60 -7.45 0.42
C VAL A 70 -1.94 -7.64 -0.31
N SER A 71 -2.56 -8.82 -0.21
CA SER A 71 -3.87 -9.04 -0.82
C SER A 71 -4.94 -8.08 -0.28
N ARG A 72 -4.97 -7.84 1.03
CA ARG A 72 -5.90 -6.88 1.66
C ARG A 72 -5.61 -5.44 1.25
N LEU A 73 -4.34 -5.09 1.11
CA LEU A 73 -3.91 -3.78 0.64
C LEU A 73 -4.43 -3.50 -0.78
N ILE A 74 -4.20 -4.43 -1.70
CA ILE A 74 -4.64 -4.31 -3.10
C ILE A 74 -6.16 -4.21 -3.17
N LYS A 75 -6.89 -5.09 -2.48
CA LYS A 75 -8.37 -5.04 -2.44
C LYS A 75 -8.91 -3.71 -1.92
N ARG A 76 -8.23 -3.10 -0.94
CA ARG A 76 -8.60 -1.77 -0.45
C ARG A 76 -8.46 -0.72 -1.54
N VAL A 77 -7.34 -0.72 -2.26
CA VAL A 77 -7.09 0.22 -3.38
C VAL A 77 -8.08 0.01 -4.52
N GLU A 78 -8.39 -1.24 -4.87
CA GLU A 78 -9.45 -1.56 -5.85
C GLU A 78 -10.79 -0.94 -5.44
N LYS A 79 -11.18 -1.08 -4.17
CA LYS A 79 -12.42 -0.49 -3.65
C LYS A 79 -12.40 1.05 -3.70
N ILE A 80 -11.27 1.68 -3.38
CA ILE A 80 -11.11 3.15 -3.48
C ILE A 80 -11.27 3.57 -4.95
N ARG A 81 -10.55 2.92 -5.88
CA ARG A 81 -10.60 3.20 -7.32
C ARG A 81 -12.02 3.01 -7.87
N GLN A 82 -12.75 1.98 -7.45
CA GLN A 82 -14.16 1.76 -7.80
C GLN A 82 -15.07 2.88 -7.28
N THR A 83 -14.91 3.25 -6.00
CA THR A 83 -15.72 4.31 -5.38
C THR A 83 -15.52 5.67 -6.07
N ASN A 84 -14.29 5.97 -6.49
CA ASN A 84 -13.96 7.19 -7.20
C ASN A 84 -14.42 7.20 -8.67
N LYS A 85 -14.52 6.03 -9.33
CA LYS A 85 -15.07 5.92 -10.70
C LYS A 85 -16.59 6.09 -10.76
N ILE A 86 -17.29 5.87 -9.65
CA ILE A 86 -18.75 5.98 -9.54
C ILE A 86 -19.19 7.41 -9.17
N LYS A 87 -18.25 8.29 -8.85
CA LYS A 87 -18.49 9.73 -8.61
C LYS A 87 -18.18 10.54 -9.85
#